data_AF-A0A1J7C4E4-F1
#
_entry.id   AF-A0A1J7C4E4-F1
#
_cell.length_a   1.000
_cell.length_b   1.000
_cell.length_c   1.000
_cell.angle_alpha   90.00
_cell.angle_beta   90.00
_cell.angle_gamma   90.00
#
_symmetry.space_group_name_H-M   'P 1'
#
loop_
_entity.id
_entity.type
_entity.pdbx_description
1 polymer ?
#
loop_
_entity_poly.entity_id
_entity_poly.type
_entity_poly.pdbx_seq_one_letter_code
_entity_poly.pdbx_strand_id
1 'polypeptide(L)'
;MEVYSTDNEQREALRRFFVDNGKALAIGVVLGVGALVGWRYWHNHHNDAMTAASSAWQPVNTGLAGQASQPQLDAAQHFADANDNNYGALTSLGLARQYAERGDFAAAQTHLQKALGQTR
;
A
#
# COMPACT_ATOMS: atom_id res chain seq x y z
N MET A 1 -54.46 -7.04 -16.38
CA MET A 1 -54.00 -6.13 -17.45
C MET A 1 -52.70 -6.70 -17.95
N GLU A 2 -52.71 -7.20 -19.19
CA GLU A 2 -51.65 -8.03 -19.75
C GLU A 2 -50.45 -7.19 -20.17
N VAL A 3 -49.28 -7.72 -19.81
CA VAL A 3 -47.96 -7.21 -20.14
C VAL A 3 -47.65 -7.63 -21.59
N TYR A 4 -48.09 -6.81 -22.54
CA TYR A 4 -47.61 -6.86 -23.92
C TYR A 4 -47.04 -5.48 -24.28
N SER A 5 -45.90 -5.13 -23.69
CA SER A 5 -45.06 -4.08 -24.24
C SER A 5 -44.46 -4.62 -25.53
N THR A 6 -44.96 -4.19 -26.68
CA THR A 6 -44.41 -4.58 -27.97
C THR A 6 -42.94 -4.13 -28.05
N ASP A 7 -42.08 -4.90 -28.72
CA ASP A 7 -40.64 -4.65 -28.88
C ASP A 7 -40.32 -3.23 -29.40
N ASN A 8 -41.28 -2.61 -30.07
CA ASN A 8 -41.18 -1.25 -30.58
C ASN A 8 -41.46 -0.19 -29.51
N GLU A 9 -42.44 -0.40 -28.62
CA GLU A 9 -42.73 0.53 -27.52
C GLU A 9 -41.63 0.56 -26.46
N GLN A 10 -41.01 -0.59 -26.16
CA GLN A 10 -39.86 -0.62 -25.25
C GLN A 10 -38.67 0.19 -25.79
N ARG A 11 -38.43 0.13 -27.10
CA ARG A 11 -37.38 0.90 -27.78
C ARG A 11 -37.66 2.40 -27.77
N GLU A 12 -38.91 2.79 -28.01
CA GLU A 12 -39.34 4.19 -27.94
C GLU A 12 -39.18 4.75 -26.51
N ALA A 13 -39.58 3.98 -25.50
CA ALA A 13 -39.46 4.36 -24.08
C ALA A 13 -38.00 4.49 -23.64
N LEU A 14 -37.13 3.57 -24.06
CA LEU A 14 -35.71 3.63 -23.77
C LEU A 14 -35.06 4.84 -24.46
N ARG A 15 -35.40 5.09 -25.74
CA ARG A 15 -34.93 6.28 -26.47
C ARG A 15 -35.35 7.56 -25.76
N ARG A 16 -36.61 7.65 -25.33
CA ARG A 16 -37.13 8.79 -24.59
C ARG A 16 -36.40 9.00 -23.27
N PHE A 17 -36.14 7.92 -22.52
CA PHE A 17 -35.40 7.97 -21.26
C PHE A 17 -33.99 8.57 -21.43
N PHE A 18 -33.23 8.13 -22.43
CA PHE A 18 -31.89 8.67 -22.70
C PHE A 18 -31.92 10.12 -23.20
N VAL A 19 -32.92 10.50 -23.98
CA VAL A 19 -33.08 11.89 -24.45
C VAL A 19 -33.44 12.82 -23.29
N ASP A 20 -34.39 12.41 -22.45
CA ASP A 20 -34.90 13.24 -21.35
C ASP A 20 -33.90 13.31 -20.18
N ASN A 21 -33.12 12.24 -19.94
CA ASN A 21 -32.17 12.15 -18.83
C ASN A 21 -30.69 12.23 -19.25
N GLY A 22 -30.39 12.46 -20.53
CA GLY A 22 -29.04 12.39 -21.06
C GLY A 22 -28.03 13.28 -20.33
N LYS A 23 -28.47 14.46 -19.86
CA LYS A 23 -27.63 15.35 -19.03
C LYS A 23 -27.31 14.74 -17.66
N ALA A 24 -28.31 14.18 -16.97
CA ALA A 24 -28.13 13.53 -15.68
C ALA A 24 -27.28 12.26 -15.80
N LEU A 25 -27.47 11.47 -16.86
CA LEU A 25 -26.65 10.30 -17.17
C LEU A 25 -25.19 10.70 -17.43
N ALA A 26 -24.95 11.75 -18.23
CA ALA A 26 -23.60 12.24 -18.48
C ALA A 26 -22.90 12.69 -17.20
N ILE A 27 -23.61 13.44 -16.33
CA ILE A 27 -23.10 13.84 -15.02
C ILE A 27 -22.79 12.61 -14.15
N GLY A 28 -23.70 11.64 -14.10
CA GLY A 28 -23.51 10.40 -13.35
C GLY A 28 -22.29 9.61 -13.81
N VAL A 29 -22.06 9.51 -15.13
CA VAL A 29 -20.87 8.86 -15.69
C VAL A 29 -19.60 9.61 -15.31
N VAL A 30 -19.57 10.94 -15.46
CA VAL A 30 -18.39 11.74 -15.10
C VAL A 30 -18.07 11.63 -13.61
N LEU A 31 -19.08 11.71 -12.75
CA LEU A 31 -18.92 11.53 -11.31
C LEU A 31 -18.45 10.12 -10.96
N GLY A 32 -19.02 9.09 -11.59
CA GLY A 32 -18.64 7.70 -11.39
C GLY A 32 -17.18 7.43 -11.79
N VAL A 33 -16.77 7.92 -12.96
CA VAL A 33 -15.37 7.81 -13.42
C VAL A 33 -14.44 8.60 -12.52
N GLY A 34 -14.80 9.83 -12.14
CA GLY A 34 -14.01 10.65 -11.22
C GLY A 34 -13.80 9.98 -9.87
N ALA A 35 -14.86 9.42 -9.29
CA ALA A 35 -14.80 8.68 -8.03
C ALA A 35 -13.92 7.43 -8.16
N LEU A 36 -14.08 6.65 -9.23
CA LEU A 36 -13.26 5.45 -9.47
C LEU A 36 -11.78 5.78 -9.64
N VAL A 37 -11.44 6.79 -10.45
CA VAL A 37 -10.05 7.21 -10.68
C VAL A 37 -9.45 7.79 -9.40
N GLY A 38 -10.18 8.62 -8.68
CA GLY A 38 -9.74 9.17 -7.38
C GLY A 38 -9.49 8.08 -6.34
N TRP A 39 -10.42 7.12 -6.22
CA TRP A 39 -10.26 5.97 -5.34
C TRP A 39 -9.07 5.09 -5.74
N ARG A 40 -8.92 4.80 -7.04
CA ARG A 40 -7.80 4.02 -7.58
C ARG A 40 -6.47 4.70 -7.29
N TYR A 41 -6.38 6.01 -7.47
CA TYR A 41 -5.17 6.79 -7.19
C TYR A 41 -4.78 6.71 -5.71
N TRP A 42 -5.73 6.97 -4.81
CA TRP A 42 -5.52 6.87 -3.37
C TRP A 42 -5.09 5.45 -2.96
N HIS A 43 -5.76 4.42 -3.49
CA HIS A 43 -5.45 3.03 -3.19
C HIS A 43 -4.09 2.58 -3.72
N ASN A 44 -3.73 2.97 -4.95
CA ASN A 44 -2.41 2.66 -5.52
C ASN A 44 -1.29 3.31 -4.69
N HIS A 45 -1.45 4.58 -4.32
CA HIS A 45 -0.45 5.25 -3.50
C HIS A 45 -0.23 4.54 -2.15
N HIS A 46 -1.28 3.96 -1.57
CA HIS A 46 -1.20 3.23 -0.31
C HIS A 46 -0.64 1.80 -0.47
N ASN A 47 -0.98 1.10 -1.55
CA ASN A 47 -0.56 -0.30 -1.78
C ASN A 47 0.81 -0.45 -2.47
N ASP A 48 1.18 0.48 -3.36
CA ASP A 48 2.46 0.44 -4.06
C ASP A 48 3.62 0.65 -3.09
N ALA A 49 3.42 1.47 -2.05
CA ALA A 49 4.39 1.70 -0.99
C ALA A 49 4.73 0.41 -0.24
N MET A 50 3.74 -0.42 0.10
CA MET A 50 3.97 -1.69 0.79
C MET A 50 4.64 -2.73 -0.12
N THR A 51 4.27 -2.75 -1.41
CA THR A 51 4.89 -3.66 -2.38
C THR A 51 6.36 -3.30 -2.61
N ALA A 52 6.66 -2.01 -2.76
CA ALA A 52 8.02 -1.50 -2.89
C ALA A 52 8.85 -1.70 -1.61
N ALA A 53 8.26 -1.46 -0.43
CA ALA A 53 8.93 -1.71 0.84
C ALA A 53 9.24 -3.20 1.03
N SER A 54 8.32 -4.09 0.67
CA SER A 54 8.51 -5.54 0.74
C SER A 54 9.68 -6.01 -0.15
N SER A 55 9.70 -5.57 -1.42
CA SER A 55 10.76 -5.96 -2.36
C SER A 55 12.13 -5.44 -1.93
N ALA A 56 12.20 -4.22 -1.38
CA ALA A 56 13.42 -3.64 -0.85
C ALA A 56 13.85 -4.25 0.50
N TRP A 57 12.90 -4.73 1.32
CA TRP A 57 13.18 -5.37 2.61
C TRP A 57 13.81 -6.75 2.46
N GLN A 58 13.40 -7.50 1.44
CA GLN A 58 13.83 -8.88 1.22
C GLN A 58 15.38 -9.07 1.23
N PRO A 59 16.17 -8.31 0.44
CA PRO A 59 17.63 -8.42 0.48
C PRO A 59 18.23 -8.01 1.83
N VAL A 60 17.66 -6.99 2.48
CA VAL A 60 18.10 -6.53 3.81
C VAL A 60 17.91 -7.63 4.85
N ASN A 61 16.73 -8.24 4.89
CA ASN A 61 16.42 -9.34 5.81
C ASN A 61 17.35 -10.55 5.56
N THR A 62 17.62 -10.90 4.30
CA THR A 62 18.57 -11.99 4.00
C THR A 62 19.99 -11.67 4.46
N GLY A 63 20.42 -10.41 4.37
CA GLY A 63 21.74 -9.97 4.86
C GLY A 63 21.90 -10.04 6.38
N LEU A 64 20.79 -10.02 7.12
CA LEU A 64 20.75 -10.10 8.58
C LEU A 64 20.46 -11.51 9.13
N ALA A 65 20.24 -12.52 8.27
CA ALA A 65 19.84 -13.86 8.69
C ALA A 65 20.95 -14.65 9.44
N GLY A 66 22.21 -14.32 9.20
CA GLY A 66 23.39 -14.84 9.90
C GLY A 66 24.24 -13.70 10.47
N GLN A 67 25.53 -13.93 10.77
CA GLN A 67 26.41 -12.81 11.16
C GLN A 67 26.59 -11.84 10.00
N ALA A 68 25.98 -10.67 10.11
CA ALA A 68 26.06 -9.64 9.09
C ALA A 68 27.48 -9.05 9.01
N SER A 69 27.94 -8.73 7.81
CA SER A 69 29.12 -7.89 7.59
C SER A 69 28.79 -6.41 7.83
N GLN A 70 29.80 -5.55 7.99
CA GLN A 70 29.57 -4.11 8.19
C GLN A 70 28.72 -3.48 7.08
N PRO A 71 28.95 -3.74 5.78
CA PRO A 71 28.09 -3.19 4.71
C PRO A 71 26.62 -3.63 4.82
N GLN A 72 26.36 -4.85 5.30
CA GLN A 72 24.99 -5.35 5.48
C GLN A 72 24.29 -4.65 6.66
N LEU A 73 25.03 -4.33 7.72
CA LEU A 73 24.49 -3.53 8.82
C LEU A 73 24.19 -2.11 8.36
N ASP A 74 25.10 -1.48 7.62
CA ASP A 74 24.91 -0.11 7.15
C ASP A 74 23.70 -0.02 6.21
N ALA A 75 23.54 -1.01 5.31
CA ALA A 75 22.36 -1.13 4.46
C ALA A 75 21.06 -1.33 5.28
N ALA A 76 21.11 -2.17 6.31
CA ALA A 76 19.99 -2.37 7.21
C ALA A 76 19.66 -1.13 8.04
N GLN A 77 20.67 -0.41 8.52
CA GLN A 77 20.52 0.85 9.25
C GLN A 77 19.78 1.86 8.37
N HIS A 78 20.30 2.08 7.16
CA HIS A 78 19.71 2.99 6.19
C HIS A 78 18.28 2.60 5.83
N PHE A 79 18.01 1.31 5.62
CA PHE A 79 16.66 0.82 5.37
C PHE A 79 15.72 1.12 6.54
N ALA A 80 16.17 0.84 7.77
CA ALA A 80 15.40 1.10 8.97
C ALA A 80 15.19 2.60 9.22
N ASP A 81 16.13 3.48 8.85
CA ASP A 81 15.98 4.94 8.95
C ASP A 81 15.00 5.49 7.89
N ALA A 82 15.00 4.90 6.69
CA ALA A 82 14.16 5.34 5.59
C ALA A 82 12.69 4.86 5.67
N ASN A 83 12.39 3.87 6.52
CA ASN A 83 11.07 3.24 6.60
C ASN A 83 10.49 3.32 8.02
N ASP A 84 9.51 4.18 8.22
CA ASP A 84 8.72 4.25 9.46
C ASP A 84 7.46 3.37 9.35
N ASN A 85 7.67 2.06 9.26
CA ASN A 85 6.61 1.05 9.12
C ASN A 85 7.06 -0.30 9.69
N ASN A 86 6.20 -1.31 9.58
CA ASN A 86 6.49 -2.67 10.05
C ASN A 86 7.81 -3.26 9.50
N TYR A 87 8.17 -2.99 8.24
CA TYR A 87 9.44 -3.48 7.68
C TYR A 87 10.65 -2.78 8.30
N GLY A 88 10.56 -1.47 8.54
CA GLY A 88 11.57 -0.73 9.30
C GLY A 88 11.72 -1.26 10.73
N ALA A 89 10.61 -1.53 11.42
CA ALA A 89 10.61 -2.11 12.76
C ALA A 89 11.28 -3.50 12.78
N LEU A 90 10.94 -4.38 11.84
CA LEU A 90 11.56 -5.71 11.71
C LEU A 90 13.07 -5.62 11.44
N THR A 91 13.50 -4.70 10.57
CA THR A 91 14.93 -4.47 10.32
C THR A 91 15.63 -3.94 11.57
N SER A 92 15.02 -3.02 12.32
CA SER A 92 15.53 -2.54 13.60
C SER A 92 15.68 -3.68 14.62
N LEU A 93 14.74 -4.63 14.68
CA LEU A 93 14.88 -5.83 15.52
C LEU A 93 16.03 -6.73 15.06
N GLY A 94 16.20 -6.90 13.74
CA GLY A 94 17.33 -7.64 13.18
C GLY A 94 18.68 -7.02 13.53
N LEU A 95 18.79 -5.70 13.43
CA LEU A 95 19.98 -4.94 13.86
C LEU A 95 20.24 -5.12 15.36
N ALA A 96 19.21 -5.01 16.19
CA ALA A 96 19.35 -5.21 17.63
C ALA A 96 19.92 -6.59 17.96
N ARG A 97 19.44 -7.64 17.26
CA ARG A 97 19.99 -9.00 17.39
C ARG A 97 21.46 -9.05 17.00
N GLN A 98 21.86 -8.49 15.86
CA GLN A 98 23.26 -8.48 15.41
C GLN A 98 24.19 -7.82 16.43
N TYR A 99 23.78 -6.67 16.98
CA TYR A 99 24.58 -5.96 17.99
C TYR A 99 24.65 -6.73 19.31
N ALA A 100 23.54 -7.34 19.74
CA ALA A 100 23.51 -8.18 20.94
C ALA A 100 24.41 -9.42 20.80
N GLU A 101 24.39 -10.09 19.64
CA GLU A 101 25.26 -11.25 19.35
C GLU A 101 26.76 -10.88 19.36
N ARG A 102 27.09 -9.60 19.16
CA ARG A 102 28.47 -9.08 19.23
C ARG A 102 28.82 -8.46 20.58
N GLY A 103 27.90 -8.48 21.53
CA GLY A 103 28.08 -7.91 22.87
C GLY A 103 27.90 -6.40 22.97
N ASP A 104 27.47 -5.73 21.91
CA ASP A 104 27.13 -4.30 21.95
C ASP A 104 25.67 -4.11 22.36
N PHE A 105 25.43 -4.24 23.66
CA PHE A 105 24.08 -4.11 24.22
C PHE A 105 23.54 -2.68 24.16
N ALA A 106 24.40 -1.67 24.10
CA ALA A 106 23.98 -0.27 23.99
C ALA A 106 23.39 0.02 22.60
N ALA A 107 24.07 -0.43 21.54
CA ALA A 107 23.53 -0.37 20.19
C ALA A 107 22.26 -1.21 20.07
N ALA A 108 22.26 -2.43 20.63
CA ALA A 108 21.09 -3.30 20.62
C ALA A 108 19.85 -2.64 21.26
N GLN A 109 20.01 -2.01 22.43
CA GLN A 109 18.94 -1.27 23.09
C GLN A 109 18.42 -0.12 22.22
N THR A 110 19.32 0.65 21.60
CA THR A 110 18.95 1.77 20.72
C THR A 110 18.06 1.29 19.57
N HIS A 111 18.43 0.17 18.95
CA HIS A 111 17.66 -0.42 17.87
C HIS A 111 16.32 -1.01 18.31
N LEU A 112 16.23 -1.58 19.52
CA LEU A 112 14.96 -2.02 20.10
C LEU A 112 14.00 -0.84 20.35
N GLN A 113 14.51 0.26 20.92
CA GLN A 113 13.72 1.47 21.15
C GLN A 113 13.21 2.06 19.84
N LYS A 114 14.06 2.06 18.80
CA LYS A 114 13.66 2.47 17.46
C LYS A 114 12.55 1.59 16.91
N ALA A 115 12.66 0.26 17.00
CA ALA A 115 11.62 -0.66 16.55
C ALA A 115 10.26 -0.38 17.22
N LEU A 116 10.26 -0.08 18.53
CA LEU A 116 9.04 0.29 19.27
C LEU A 116 8.41 1.60 18.76
N GLY A 117 9.23 2.56 18.33
CA GLY A 117 8.75 3.82 17.76
C GLY A 117 8.12 3.68 16.38
N GLN A 118 8.53 2.64 15.63
CA GLN A 118 8.13 2.38 14.25
C GLN A 118 6.87 1.51 14.13
N THR A 119 6.48 0.81 15.20
CA THR A 119 5.20 0.12 15.29
C THR A 119 4.09 1.11 15.65
N ARG A 120 3.39 1.64 14.64
CA ARG A 120 2.13 2.40 14.78
C ARG A 120 1.09 1.92 13.79
#